data_AF-A0A528H919-F1
#
_entry.id   AF-A0A528H919-F1
#
_cell.length_a   1.000
_cell.length_b   1.000
_cell.length_c   1.000
_cell.angle_alpha   90.00
_cell.angle_beta   90.00
_cell.angle_gamma   90.00
#
_symmetry.space_group_name_H-M   'P 1'
#
loop_
_entity.id
_entity.type
_entity.pdbx_description
1 polymer ?
#
loop_
_entity_poly.entity_id
_entity_poly.type
_entity_poly.pdbx_seq_one_letter_code
_entity_poly.pdbx_strand_id
1 'polypeptide(L)' 'VRARPLAPIAMKGISREVVPYEVEGLLGELAQRPQVISEHATGLDLFLDVEAIDENGVERAKKRLSEALLA' A
#
# COMPACT_ATOMS: atom_id res chain seq x y z
N VAL A 1 -3.55 5.33 -14.12
CA VAL A 1 -2.19 5.72 -13.72
C VAL A 1 -2.35 6.93 -12.83
N ARG A 2 -1.83 6.87 -11.60
CA ARG A 2 -1.74 8.05 -10.74
C ARG A 2 -0.32 8.59 -10.86
N ALA A 3 -0.19 9.89 -11.05
CA ALA A 3 1.10 10.54 -11.17
C ALA A 3 1.05 11.92 -10.53
N ARG A 4 2.16 12.34 -9.94
CA ARG A 4 2.30 13.67 -9.34
C ARG A 4 3.29 14.53 -10.14
N PRO A 5 3.01 15.83 -10.31
CA PRO A 5 3.95 16.73 -10.96
C PRO A 5 5.18 16.96 -10.05
N LEU A 6 6.35 17.05 -10.67
CA LEU A 6 7.60 17.43 -10.04
C LEU A 6 7.96 18.90 -10.35
N ALA A 7 9.07 19.37 -9.78
CA ALA A 7 9.57 20.70 -10.08
C ALA A 7 9.85 20.85 -11.60
N PRO A 8 9.49 21.99 -12.21
CA PRO A 8 9.83 22.27 -13.60
C PRO A 8 11.34 22.22 -13.85
N ILE A 9 11.74 21.69 -15.01
CA ILE A 9 13.14 21.60 -15.45
C ILE A 9 13.33 22.20 -16.84
N ALA A 10 14.49 22.79 -17.08
CA ALA A 10 14.91 23.18 -18.42
C ALA A 10 15.54 21.98 -19.15
N MET A 11 15.11 21.72 -20.39
CA MET A 11 15.69 20.69 -21.24
C MET A 11 16.33 21.29 -22.48
N LYS A 12 17.51 20.79 -22.86
CA LYS A 12 18.23 21.21 -24.06
C LYS A 12 17.36 21.01 -25.31
N GLY A 13 17.18 22.07 -26.11
CA GLY A 13 16.37 22.03 -27.32
C GLY A 13 14.87 22.24 -27.09
N ILE A 14 14.44 22.49 -25.84
CA ILE A 14 13.06 22.85 -25.52
C ILE A 14 13.08 24.25 -24.89
N SER A 15 12.48 25.22 -25.58
CA SER A 15 12.51 26.63 -25.16
C SER A 15 11.68 26.94 -23.91
N ARG A 16 10.80 26.02 -23.50
CA ARG A 16 9.92 26.15 -22.32
C ARG A 16 10.32 25.16 -21.24
N GLU A 17 9.96 25.48 -20.00
CA GLU A 17 10.13 24.56 -18.88
C GLU A 17 9.24 23.33 -19.06
N VAL A 18 9.79 22.16 -18.73
CA VAL A 18 9.12 20.86 -18.77
C VAL A 18 8.80 20.46 -17.33
N VAL A 19 7.56 20.08 -17.06
CA VAL A 19 7.15 19.55 -15.76
C VAL A 19 7.19 18.03 -15.86
N PRO A 20 8.18 17.35 -15.26
CA PRO A 20 8.19 15.90 -15.22
C PRO A 20 7.11 15.41 -14.26
N TYR A 21 6.60 14.21 -14.53
CA TYR A 21 5.66 13.53 -13.65
C TYR A 21 6.31 12.27 -13.10
N GLU A 22 6.22 12.08 -11.79
CA GLU A 22 6.56 10.82 -11.16
C GLU A 22 5.32 9.92 -11.15
N VAL A 23 5.48 8.69 -11.62
CA VAL A 23 4.39 7.70 -11.64
C VAL A 23 4.36 7.01 -10.28
N GLU A 24 3.27 7.21 -9.55
CA GLU A 24 3.06 6.63 -8.20
C GLU A 24 2.47 5.20 -8.26
N GLY A 25 2.03 4.76 -9.44
CA GLY A 25 1.53 3.40 -9.66
C GLY A 25 0.57 3.26 -10.85
N LEU A 26 0.43 2.03 -11.33
CA LEU A 26 -0.57 1.66 -12.33
C LEU A 26 -1.95 1.52 -11.66
N LEU A 27 -3.03 1.83 -12.39
CA LEU A 27 -4.41 1.80 -11.85
C LEU A 27 -4.79 0.43 -11.23
N GLY A 28 -4.15 -0.66 -11.67
CA GLY A 28 -4.32 -2.01 -11.11
C GLY A 28 -3.46 -2.31 -9.87
N GLU A 29 -2.36 -1.59 -9.66
CA GLU A 29 -1.52 -1.70 -8.46
C GLU A 29 -2.08 -0.83 -7.32
N LEU A 30 -2.71 0.30 -7.65
CA LEU A 30 -3.39 1.17 -6.68
C LEU A 30 -4.69 0.59 -6.11
N ALA A 31 -5.28 -0.39 -6.81
CA ALA A 31 -6.42 -1.17 -6.31
C ALA A 31 -5.98 -2.27 -5.32
N GLN A 32 -4.70 -2.64 -5.32
CA GLN A 32 -4.10 -3.47 -4.29
C GLN A 32 -3.77 -2.58 -3.10
N ARG A 33 -4.81 -2.24 -2.31
CA ARG A 33 -4.60 -2.13 -0.86
C ARG A 33 -3.77 -3.35 -0.44
N PRO A 34 -2.79 -3.25 0.46
CA PRO A 34 -1.98 -4.40 0.84
C PRO A 34 -2.92 -5.53 1.25
N GLN A 35 -3.10 -6.49 0.34
CA GLN A 35 -3.97 -7.65 0.51
C GLN A 35 -3.39 -8.55 1.60
N VAL A 36 -2.06 -8.43 1.80
CA VAL A 36 -1.31 -9.07 2.86
C VAL A 36 -0.73 -8.00 3.78
N ILE A 37 -1.13 -8.04 5.05
CA ILE A 37 -0.51 -7.28 6.14
C ILE A 37 0.56 -8.19 6.75
N SER A 38 1.82 -7.76 6.69
CA SER A 38 2.94 -8.48 7.28
C SER A 38 3.75 -7.52 8.15
N GLU A 39 3.92 -7.88 9.43
CA GLU A 39 4.70 -7.12 10.39
C GLU A 39 5.55 -8.07 11.23
N HIS A 40 6.86 -7.84 11.21
CA HIS A 40 7.83 -8.59 11.99
C HIS A 40 8.60 -7.62 12.90
N ALA A 41 8.39 -7.76 14.21
CA ALA A 41 9.08 -6.99 15.23
C ALA A 41 9.45 -7.91 16.41
N THR A 42 10.27 -7.41 17.34
CA THR A 42 10.66 -8.21 18.51
C THR A 42 9.43 -8.56 19.35
N GLY A 43 9.04 -9.84 19.33
CA GLY A 43 7.85 -10.34 20.04
C GLY A 43 6.53 -10.21 19.28
N LEU A 44 6.56 -9.78 18.02
CA LEU A 44 5.38 -9.67 17.16
C LEU A 44 5.68 -10.27 15.78
N ASP A 45 4.91 -11.29 15.42
CA ASP A 45 4.90 -11.86 14.07
C ASP A 45 3.45 -11.87 13.58
N LEU A 46 3.10 -10.90 12.74
CA LEU A 46 1.76 -10.75 12.18
C LEU A 46 1.81 -11.01 10.68
N PHE A 47 1.06 -12.01 10.24
CA PHE A 47 0.79 -12.26 8.84
C PHE A 47 -0.71 -12.42 8.65
N LEU A 48 -1.31 -11.57 7.82
CA LEU A 48 -2.74 -11.58 7.54
C LEU A 48 -2.97 -11.35 6.04
N ASP A 49 -3.40 -12.40 5.36
CA ASP A 49 -3.90 -12.33 3.99
C ASP A 49 -5.43 -12.15 4.02
N VAL A 50 -5.88 -10.96 3.61
CA VAL A 50 -7.27 -10.52 3.65
C VAL A 50 -8.08 -11.07 2.47
N GLU A 51 -7.43 -11.60 1.43
CA GLU A 51 -8.12 -12.26 0.31
C GLU A 51 -8.24 -13.77 0.49
N ALA A 52 -7.32 -14.38 1.23
CA ALA A 52 -7.36 -15.79 1.57
C ALA A 52 -8.34 -16.13 2.71
N ILE A 53 -8.88 -15.12 3.41
CA ILE A 53 -9.75 -15.32 4.57
C ILE A 53 -11.22 -15.48 4.16
N ASP A 54 -11.85 -16.53 4.66
CA ASP A 54 -13.30 -16.75 4.51
C ASP A 54 -14.08 -15.96 5.58
N GLU A 55 -15.40 -15.83 5.40
CA GLU A 55 -16.26 -15.06 6.33
C GLU A 55 -16.14 -15.55 7.78
N ASN A 56 -16.04 -16.86 8.00
CA ASN A 56 -15.82 -17.44 9.32
C ASN A 56 -14.40 -17.16 9.86
N GLY A 57 -13.41 -17.09 8.98
CA GLY A 57 -12.05 -16.70 9.28
C GLY A 57 -11.96 -15.26 9.74
N VAL A 58 -12.71 -14.34 9.12
CA VAL A 58 -12.72 -12.91 9.47
C VAL A 58 -13.12 -12.71 10.92
N GLU A 59 -14.23 -13.31 11.36
CA GLU A 59 -14.69 -13.17 12.74
C GLU A 59 -13.73 -13.82 13.75
N ARG A 60 -13.11 -14.96 13.39
CA ARG A 60 -12.06 -15.57 14.22
C ARG A 60 -10.83 -14.68 14.34
N ALA A 61 -10.34 -14.14 13.23
CA ALA A 61 -9.18 -13.25 13.21
C ALA A 61 -9.45 -11.99 14.03
N LYS A 62 -10.61 -11.36 13.85
CA LYS A 62 -11.04 -10.19 14.62
C LYS A 62 -11.07 -10.47 16.13
N LYS A 63 -11.65 -11.59 16.53
CA LYS A 63 -11.70 -11.99 17.94
C LYS A 63 -10.29 -12.19 18.51
N ARG A 64 -9.42 -12.93 17.82
CA ARG A 64 -8.04 -13.20 18.27
C ARG A 64 -7.18 -11.94 18.36
N LEU A 65 -7.27 -11.06 17.37
CA LEU A 65 -6.58 -9.78 17.40
C LEU A 65 -7.09 -8.90 18.54
N SER A 66 -8.40 -8.87 18.78
CA SER A 66 -8.97 -8.10 19.90
C SER A 66 -8.54 -8.66 21.26
N GLU A 67 -8.53 -9.98 21.42
CA GLU A 67 -8.01 -10.65 22.63
C GLU A 67 -6.53 -10.31 22.86
N ALA A 68 -5.71 -10.35 21.82
CA ALA A 68 -4.28 -10.05 21.91
C ALA A 68 -3.98 -8.59 22.24
N LEU A 69 -4.76 -7.64 21.72
CA LEU A 69 -4.59 -6.20 21.99
C LEU A 69 -5.08 -5.78 23.39
N LEU A 70 -5.90 -6.60 24.05
CA LEU A 70 -6.45 -6.32 25.38
C LEU A 70 -5.73 -7.07 26.52
N ALA A 71 -4.80 -7.97 26.18
CA ALA A 71 -3.98 -8.72 27.14
C ALA A 71 -2.83 -7.87 27.69
#